data_AF-A0A840HYA7-F1
#
_entry.id   AF-A0A840HYA7-F1
#
_cell.length_a   1.000
_cell.length_b   1.000
_cell.length_c   1.000
_cell.angle_alpha   90.00
_cell.angle_beta   90.00
_cell.angle_gamma   90.00
#
_symmetry.space_group_name_H-M   'P 1'
#
loop_
_entity.id
_entity.type
_entity.pdbx_description
1 polymer ?
#
loop_
_entity_poly.entity_id
_entity_poly.type
_entity_poly.pdbx_seq_one_letter_code
_entity_poly.pdbx_strand_id
1 'polypeptide(L)'
;MTGPGGAATPRRMDADTLPLATDALTVAAVIQLSVAPVFLLAGVGAILNVMTQRLARVIDRARKIETLLEEGEGPEETRRHRRELAALSRRMTLINGAIGSSAAAALAVCSVVALLFVGDLLGLDLNVLIAILFVATMGLLMTGLTLLLLEISVAMGSVRVRTELLMDRQDRQDRRQGKEA
;
A
#
# COMPACT_ATOMS: atom_id res chain seq x y z
N MET A 1 -64.91 -60.98 5.63
CA MET A 1 -64.89 -60.12 4.43
C MET A 1 -64.08 -58.87 4.78
N THR A 2 -62.74 -58.91 4.67
CA THR A 2 -61.92 -58.61 3.46
C THR A 2 -61.79 -57.10 3.19
N GLY A 3 -60.70 -56.47 3.64
CA GLY A 3 -59.73 -55.82 2.72
C GLY A 3 -59.40 -54.38 3.15
N PRO A 4 -58.24 -53.80 2.77
CA PRO A 4 -57.26 -53.37 3.76
C PRO A 4 -56.83 -51.88 3.69
N GLY A 5 -55.93 -51.53 4.63
CA GLY A 5 -55.38 -50.20 4.88
C GLY A 5 -54.83 -49.46 3.65
N GLY A 6 -55.30 -48.22 3.50
CA GLY A 6 -54.65 -47.20 2.70
C GLY A 6 -53.45 -46.64 3.47
N ALA A 7 -52.31 -47.32 3.37
CA ALA A 7 -51.04 -46.77 3.79
C ALA A 7 -50.76 -45.52 2.93
N ALA A 8 -50.82 -44.35 3.56
CA ALA A 8 -50.25 -43.13 2.99
C ALA A 8 -48.73 -43.33 2.92
N THR A 9 -48.24 -43.82 1.80
CA THR A 9 -46.82 -43.81 1.48
C THR A 9 -46.36 -42.35 1.49
N PRO A 10 -45.48 -41.92 2.41
CA PRO A 10 -44.87 -40.62 2.28
C PRO A 10 -44.09 -40.65 0.98
N ARG A 11 -44.44 -39.75 0.06
CA ARG A 11 -43.67 -39.48 -1.15
C ARG A 11 -42.24 -39.20 -0.68
N ARG A 12 -41.34 -40.18 -0.83
CA ARG A 12 -39.90 -39.99 -0.65
C ARG A 12 -39.56 -38.80 -1.53
N MET A 13 -39.19 -37.70 -0.89
CA MET A 13 -38.76 -36.51 -1.56
C MET A 13 -37.34 -36.84 -2.03
N ASP A 14 -37.24 -37.10 -3.33
CA ASP A 14 -36.04 -37.63 -3.96
C ASP A 14 -34.84 -36.70 -3.68
N ALA A 15 -33.84 -37.25 -3.01
CA ALA A 15 -32.59 -36.57 -2.64
C ALA A 15 -31.74 -36.13 -3.85
N ASP A 16 -32.20 -36.42 -5.07
CA ASP A 16 -31.53 -36.08 -6.33
C ASP A 16 -31.73 -34.63 -6.80
N THR A 17 -32.51 -33.82 -6.06
CA THR A 17 -32.83 -32.43 -6.44
C THR A 17 -31.96 -31.33 -5.80
N LEU A 18 -30.91 -31.68 -5.04
CA LEU A 18 -30.03 -30.69 -4.38
C LEU A 18 -28.54 -30.63 -4.82
N PRO A 19 -28.11 -31.09 -6.02
CA PRO A 19 -26.73 -30.82 -6.45
C PRO A 19 -26.48 -29.31 -6.63
N LEU A 20 -27.43 -28.58 -7.22
CA LEU A 20 -27.32 -27.13 -7.42
C LEU A 20 -27.23 -26.32 -6.11
N ALA A 21 -27.93 -26.77 -5.06
CA ALA A 21 -27.89 -26.10 -3.76
C ALA A 21 -26.57 -26.37 -3.04
N THR A 22 -26.01 -27.57 -3.19
CA THR A 22 -24.72 -27.94 -2.59
C THR A 22 -23.57 -27.17 -3.24
N ASP A 23 -23.57 -27.05 -4.57
CA ASP A 23 -22.56 -26.28 -5.33
C ASP A 23 -22.66 -24.76 -5.07
N ALA A 24 -23.88 -24.23 -4.91
CA ALA A 24 -24.05 -22.82 -4.54
C ALA A 24 -23.55 -22.52 -3.11
N LEU A 25 -23.68 -23.48 -2.18
CA LEU A 25 -23.20 -23.36 -0.80
C LEU A 25 -21.66 -23.42 -0.71
N THR A 26 -21.00 -24.22 -1.55
CA THR A 26 -19.52 -24.27 -1.60
C THR A 26 -18.93 -22.96 -2.13
N VAL A 27 -19.46 -22.43 -3.24
CA VAL A 27 -19.02 -21.14 -3.80
C VAL A 27 -19.25 -20.00 -2.79
N ALA A 28 -20.39 -20.00 -2.08
CA ALA A 28 -20.65 -19.01 -1.03
C ALA A 28 -19.60 -19.06 0.10
N ALA A 29 -19.15 -20.25 0.49
CA ALA A 29 -18.11 -20.42 1.50
C ALA A 29 -16.76 -19.85 1.04
N VAL A 30 -16.37 -20.09 -0.21
CA VAL A 30 -15.11 -19.55 -0.78
C VAL A 30 -15.17 -18.03 -0.90
N ILE A 31 -16.32 -17.47 -1.31
CA ILE A 31 -16.54 -16.02 -1.32
C ILE A 31 -16.32 -15.47 0.09
N GLN A 32 -16.94 -16.07 1.11
CA GLN A 32 -16.81 -15.61 2.49
C GLN A 32 -15.37 -15.68 3.01
N LEU A 33 -14.63 -16.75 2.67
CA LEU A 33 -13.22 -16.88 3.02
C LEU A 33 -12.35 -15.83 2.30
N SER A 34 -12.72 -15.45 1.07
CA SER A 34 -12.03 -14.44 0.27
C SER A 34 -12.26 -13.00 0.75
N VAL A 35 -13.30 -12.74 1.55
CA VAL A 35 -13.60 -11.37 2.02
C VAL A 35 -12.47 -10.80 2.87
N ALA A 36 -11.86 -11.61 3.75
CA ALA A 36 -10.80 -11.15 4.64
C ALA A 36 -9.56 -10.61 3.88
N PRO A 37 -8.96 -11.35 2.92
CA PRO A 37 -7.87 -10.81 2.11
C PRO A 37 -8.31 -9.65 1.19
N VAL A 38 -9.53 -9.68 0.64
CA VAL A 38 -10.03 -8.56 -0.19
C VAL A 38 -10.16 -7.27 0.63
N PHE A 39 -10.57 -7.33 1.89
CA PHE A 39 -10.63 -6.17 2.78
C PHE A 39 -9.26 -5.47 2.91
N LEU A 40 -8.17 -6.25 2.91
CA LEU A 40 -6.82 -5.72 2.95
C LEU A 40 -6.50 -4.84 1.72
N LEU A 41 -7.04 -5.13 0.53
CA LEU A 41 -6.83 -4.31 -0.68
C LEU A 41 -7.28 -2.86 -0.49
N ALA A 42 -8.37 -2.62 0.25
CA ALA A 42 -8.81 -1.27 0.57
C ALA A 42 -7.75 -0.53 1.41
N GLY A 43 -7.16 -1.20 2.39
CA GLY A 43 -6.05 -0.67 3.19
C GLY A 43 -4.82 -0.36 2.34
N VAL A 44 -4.44 -1.25 1.42
CA VAL A 44 -3.33 -1.01 0.48
C VAL A 44 -3.63 0.16 -0.43
N GLY A 45 -4.85 0.27 -0.95
CA GLY A 45 -5.29 1.39 -1.77
C GLY A 45 -5.17 2.74 -1.05
N ALA A 46 -5.56 2.79 0.23
CA ALA A 46 -5.39 3.98 1.06
C ALA A 46 -3.90 4.35 1.23
N ILE A 47 -3.03 3.37 1.50
CA ILE A 47 -1.58 3.59 1.63
C ILE A 47 -1.00 4.09 0.31
N LEU A 48 -1.35 3.48 -0.82
CA LEU A 48 -0.91 3.89 -2.15
C LEU A 48 -1.34 5.33 -2.46
N ASN A 49 -2.57 5.72 -2.12
CA ASN A 49 -3.02 7.09 -2.29
C ASN A 49 -2.16 8.08 -1.48
N VAL A 50 -1.87 7.77 -0.21
CA VAL A 50 -0.98 8.59 0.63
C VAL A 50 0.40 8.74 0.00
N MET A 51 0.96 7.64 -0.53
CA MET A 51 2.27 7.64 -1.19
C MET A 51 2.29 8.46 -2.47
N THR A 52 1.30 8.27 -3.34
CA THR A 52 1.18 9.00 -4.61
C THR A 52 1.02 10.49 -4.35
N GLN A 53 0.20 10.88 -3.37
CA GLN A 53 0.07 12.28 -2.96
C GLN A 53 1.37 12.86 -2.40
N ARG A 54 2.14 12.07 -1.63
CA ARG A 54 3.47 12.48 -1.15
C ARG A 54 4.45 12.68 -2.32
N LEU A 55 4.48 11.73 -3.25
CA LEU A 55 5.36 11.78 -4.42
C LEU A 55 5.07 13.00 -5.28
N ALA A 56 3.79 13.28 -5.56
CA ALA A 56 3.37 14.45 -6.32
C ALA A 56 3.93 15.74 -5.72
N ARG A 57 3.78 15.93 -4.40
CA ARG A 57 4.34 17.11 -3.69
C ARG A 57 5.86 17.22 -3.80
N VAL A 58 6.58 16.09 -3.76
CA VAL A 58 8.05 16.07 -3.90
C VAL A 58 8.46 16.44 -5.33
N ILE A 59 7.76 15.91 -6.34
CA ILE A 59 7.99 16.21 -7.76
C ILE A 59 7.67 17.67 -8.06
N ASP A 60 6.54 18.20 -7.59
CA ASP A 60 6.16 19.59 -7.80
C ASP A 60 7.19 20.56 -7.21
N ARG A 61 7.73 20.23 -6.03
CA ARG A 61 8.81 21.00 -5.43
C ARG A 61 10.11 20.91 -6.22
N ALA A 62 10.46 19.73 -6.73
CA ALA A 62 11.64 19.56 -7.57
C ALA A 62 11.54 20.39 -8.85
N ARG A 63 10.40 20.29 -9.55
CA ARG A 63 10.11 21.09 -10.76
C ARG A 63 10.23 22.59 -10.52
N LYS A 64 9.68 23.09 -9.40
CA LYS A 64 9.80 24.51 -9.05
C LYS A 64 11.26 24.95 -8.90
N ILE A 65 12.10 24.11 -8.29
CA ILE A 65 13.54 24.43 -8.12
C ILE A 65 14.27 24.36 -9.46
N GLU A 66 13.92 23.40 -10.33
CA GLU A 66 14.48 23.31 -11.69
C GLU A 66 14.17 24.56 -12.50
N THR A 67 12.93 25.06 -12.47
CA THR A 67 12.56 26.33 -13.14
C THR A 67 13.37 27.51 -12.63
N LEU A 68 13.57 27.63 -11.32
CA LEU A 68 14.40 28.70 -10.73
C LEU A 68 15.86 28.61 -11.19
N LEU A 69 16.40 27.40 -11.34
CA LEU A 69 17.75 27.20 -11.88
C LEU A 69 17.86 27.64 -13.35
N GLU A 70 16.83 27.40 -14.14
CA GLU A 70 16.76 27.78 -15.56
C GLU A 70 16.62 29.29 -15.76
N GLU A 71 15.92 29.99 -14.85
CA GLU A 71 15.73 31.45 -14.88
C GLU A 71 17.02 32.24 -14.59
N GLY A 72 18.08 31.57 -14.13
CA GLY A 72 19.40 32.16 -13.94
C GLY A 72 19.55 32.84 -12.57
N GLU A 73 20.03 32.07 -11.59
CA GLU A 73 20.31 32.55 -10.23
C GLU A 73 21.81 32.76 -9.96
N GLY A 74 22.11 33.53 -8.92
CA GLY A 74 23.49 33.71 -8.46
C GLY A 74 24.19 32.38 -8.07
N PRO A 75 25.53 32.34 -8.05
CA PRO A 75 26.30 31.11 -7.81
C PRO A 75 25.99 30.42 -6.46
N GLU A 76 25.69 31.19 -5.42
CA GLU A 76 25.37 30.66 -4.09
C GLU A 76 23.99 29.99 -4.04
N GLU A 77 22.96 30.62 -4.64
CA GLU A 77 21.60 30.06 -4.70
C GLU A 77 21.57 28.79 -5.57
N THR A 78 22.26 28.81 -6.72
CA THR A 78 22.42 27.62 -7.57
C THR A 78 23.00 26.43 -6.79
N ARG A 79 24.04 26.66 -5.98
CA ARG A 79 24.66 25.60 -5.16
C ARG A 79 23.71 25.08 -4.07
N ARG A 80 22.92 25.96 -3.46
CA ARG A 80 21.91 25.62 -2.45
C ARG A 80 20.78 24.79 -3.05
N HIS A 81 20.22 25.21 -4.17
CA HIS A 81 19.14 24.52 -4.86
C HIS A 81 19.56 23.15 -5.41
N ARG A 82 20.79 23.00 -5.92
CA ARG A 82 21.33 21.67 -6.30
C ARG A 82 21.39 20.71 -5.11
N ARG A 83 21.75 21.18 -3.91
CA ARG A 83 21.72 20.35 -2.69
C ARG A 83 20.30 19.96 -2.30
N GLU A 84 19.34 20.87 -2.48
CA GLU A 84 17.94 20.59 -2.21
C GLU A 84 17.37 19.55 -3.19
N LEU A 85 17.68 19.64 -4.49
CA LEU A 85 17.31 18.63 -5.49
C LEU A 85 17.88 17.25 -5.17
N ALA A 86 19.13 17.16 -4.72
CA ALA A 86 19.71 15.88 -4.29
C ALA A 86 18.96 15.26 -3.10
N ALA A 87 18.52 16.08 -2.15
CA ALA A 87 17.70 15.62 -1.03
C ALA A 87 16.30 15.17 -1.47
N LEU A 88 15.67 15.88 -2.42
CA LEU A 88 14.38 15.50 -3.01
C LEU A 88 14.49 14.19 -3.79
N SER A 89 15.55 14.00 -4.57
CA SER A 89 15.81 12.76 -5.31
C SER A 89 15.87 11.54 -4.38
N ARG A 90 16.61 11.62 -3.27
CA ARG A 90 16.67 10.55 -2.26
C ARG A 90 15.29 10.21 -1.68
N ARG A 91 14.44 11.22 -1.46
CA ARG A 91 13.07 11.01 -0.99
C ARG A 91 12.21 10.32 -2.05
N MET A 92 12.33 10.71 -3.32
CA MET A 92 11.61 10.05 -4.42
C MET A 92 11.94 8.55 -4.49
N THR A 93 13.22 8.18 -4.33
CA THR A 93 13.63 6.75 -4.32
C THR A 93 12.94 5.96 -3.20
N LEU A 94 12.86 6.53 -1.98
CA LEU A 94 12.19 5.87 -0.86
C LEU A 94 10.68 5.72 -1.10
N ILE A 95 10.01 6.78 -1.58
CA ILE A 95 8.56 6.72 -1.88
C ILE A 95 8.29 5.71 -2.99
N ASN A 96 9.10 5.71 -4.05
CA ASN A 96 8.89 4.81 -5.17
C ASN A 96 9.08 3.33 -4.76
N GLY A 97 10.07 3.04 -3.91
CA GLY A 97 10.23 1.70 -3.33
C GLY A 97 9.03 1.30 -2.45
N ALA A 98 8.47 2.24 -1.71
CA ALA A 98 7.30 2.01 -0.87
C ALA A 98 6.02 1.75 -1.70
N ILE A 99 5.84 2.49 -2.80
CA ILE A 99 4.77 2.27 -3.78
C ILE A 99 4.93 0.89 -4.42
N GLY A 100 6.12 0.55 -4.90
CA GLY A 100 6.40 -0.73 -5.56
C GLY A 100 6.13 -1.93 -4.65
N SER A 101 6.59 -1.88 -3.40
CA SER A 101 6.33 -2.95 -2.41
C SER A 101 4.85 -3.05 -2.03
N SER A 102 4.14 -1.92 -1.87
CA SER A 102 2.70 -1.92 -1.60
C SER A 102 1.88 -2.45 -2.79
N ALA A 103 2.25 -2.07 -4.02
CA ALA A 103 1.61 -2.59 -5.23
C ALA A 103 1.86 -4.10 -5.41
N ALA A 104 3.09 -4.57 -5.14
CA ALA A 104 3.40 -6.00 -5.14
C ALA A 104 2.58 -6.77 -4.09
N ALA A 105 2.35 -6.18 -2.91
CA ALA A 105 1.46 -6.77 -1.91
C ALA A 105 0.02 -6.87 -2.43
N ALA A 106 -0.52 -5.82 -3.06
CA ALA A 106 -1.85 -5.87 -3.65
C ALA A 106 -1.97 -6.97 -4.71
N LEU A 107 -0.97 -7.12 -5.58
CA LEU A 107 -0.94 -8.21 -6.57
C LEU A 107 -0.92 -9.58 -5.89
N ALA A 108 -0.12 -9.76 -4.84
CA ALA A 108 -0.07 -11.02 -4.09
C ALA A 108 -1.41 -11.34 -3.41
N VAL A 109 -2.14 -10.35 -2.88
CA VAL A 109 -3.51 -10.52 -2.37
C VAL A 109 -4.47 -10.94 -3.47
N CYS A 110 -4.42 -10.29 -4.64
CA CYS A 110 -5.24 -10.68 -5.78
C CYS A 110 -4.96 -12.13 -6.19
N SER A 111 -3.69 -12.56 -6.17
CA SER A 111 -3.31 -13.95 -6.40
C SER A 111 -3.83 -14.90 -5.31
N VAL A 112 -3.79 -14.53 -4.02
CA VAL A 112 -4.40 -15.32 -2.93
C VAL A 112 -5.88 -15.56 -3.19
N VAL A 113 -6.62 -14.51 -3.54
CA VAL A 113 -8.07 -14.61 -3.83
C VAL A 113 -8.30 -15.51 -5.03
N ALA A 114 -7.56 -15.32 -6.12
CA ALA A 114 -7.67 -16.18 -7.30
C ALA A 114 -7.38 -17.66 -6.98
N LEU A 115 -6.35 -17.94 -6.17
CA LEU A 115 -6.00 -19.30 -5.77
C LEU A 115 -7.04 -19.95 -4.86
N LEU A 116 -7.75 -19.20 -4.02
CA LEU A 116 -8.87 -19.73 -3.24
C LEU A 116 -9.98 -20.27 -4.15
N PHE A 117 -10.36 -19.51 -5.19
CA PHE A 117 -11.36 -19.95 -6.16
C PHE A 117 -10.86 -21.09 -7.05
N VAL A 118 -9.61 -21.04 -7.51
CA VAL A 118 -9.02 -22.11 -8.34
C VAL A 118 -8.87 -23.40 -7.56
N GLY A 119 -8.44 -23.33 -6.30
CA GLY A 119 -8.30 -24.48 -5.42
C GLY A 119 -9.63 -25.19 -5.20
N ASP A 120 -10.69 -24.44 -4.92
CA ASP A 120 -12.04 -24.99 -4.78
C ASP A 120 -12.59 -25.57 -6.09
N LEU A 121 -12.49 -24.83 -7.20
CA LEU A 121 -13.07 -25.25 -8.49
C LEU A 121 -12.39 -26.50 -9.07
N LEU A 122 -11.08 -26.65 -8.87
CA LEU A 122 -10.30 -27.78 -9.38
C LEU A 122 -10.07 -28.89 -8.34
N GLY A 123 -10.55 -28.72 -7.10
CA GLY A 123 -10.31 -29.65 -6.01
C GLY A 123 -8.82 -29.82 -5.64
N LEU A 124 -8.03 -28.75 -5.78
CA LEU A 124 -6.58 -28.77 -5.51
C LEU A 124 -6.28 -28.30 -4.09
N ASP A 125 -5.43 -29.04 -3.38
CA ASP A 125 -4.92 -28.67 -2.06
C ASP A 125 -3.85 -27.55 -2.13
N LEU A 126 -4.30 -26.31 -2.36
CA LEU A 126 -3.43 -25.12 -2.49
C LEU A 126 -3.17 -24.40 -1.15
N ASN A 127 -3.63 -24.94 -0.04
CA ASN A 127 -3.63 -24.29 1.28
C ASN A 127 -2.24 -23.79 1.70
N VAL A 128 -1.19 -24.60 1.51
CA VAL A 128 0.19 -24.21 1.86
C VAL A 128 0.70 -23.07 0.96
N LEU A 129 0.42 -23.12 -0.34
CA LEU A 129 0.81 -22.07 -1.27
C LEU A 129 0.12 -20.75 -0.94
N ILE A 130 -1.18 -20.79 -0.65
CA ILE A 130 -1.98 -19.63 -0.24
C ILE A 130 -1.42 -19.02 1.05
N ALA A 131 -1.11 -19.85 2.04
CA ALA A 131 -0.51 -19.40 3.30
C ALA A 131 0.86 -18.71 3.09
N ILE A 132 1.74 -19.29 2.26
CA ILE A 132 3.04 -18.69 1.93
C ILE A 132 2.84 -17.33 1.23
N LEU A 133 1.94 -17.26 0.26
CA LEU A 133 1.68 -16.03 -0.49
C LEU A 133 1.08 -14.93 0.40
N PHE A 134 0.24 -15.31 1.35
CA PHE A 134 -0.31 -14.38 2.34
C PHE A 134 0.75 -13.87 3.31
N VAL A 135 1.67 -14.72 3.78
CA VAL A 135 2.82 -14.28 4.60
C VAL A 135 3.76 -13.37 3.80
N ALA A 136 4.04 -13.70 2.54
CA ALA A 136 4.83 -12.86 1.64
C ALA A 136 4.17 -11.49 1.43
N THR A 137 2.84 -11.45 1.29
CA THR A 137 2.06 -10.20 1.25
C THR A 137 2.30 -9.36 2.50
N MET A 138 2.23 -9.94 3.70
CA MET A 138 2.49 -9.22 4.94
C MET A 138 3.91 -8.64 4.97
N GLY A 139 4.90 -9.41 4.51
CA GLY A 139 6.29 -8.94 4.39
C GLY A 139 6.45 -7.76 3.42
N LEU A 140 5.77 -7.81 2.28
CA LEU A 140 5.75 -6.71 1.30
C LEU A 140 5.12 -5.44 1.89
N LEU A 141 4.01 -5.57 2.62
CA LEU A 141 3.37 -4.43 3.31
C LEU A 141 4.24 -3.85 4.42
N MET A 142 4.85 -4.71 5.25
CA MET A 142 5.80 -4.26 6.28
C MET A 142 6.96 -3.49 5.65
N THR A 143 7.48 -3.96 4.51
CA THR A 143 8.54 -3.28 3.76
C THR A 143 8.07 -1.92 3.25
N GLY A 144 6.88 -1.84 2.64
CA GLY A 144 6.31 -0.58 2.15
C GLY A 144 6.05 0.43 3.26
N LEU A 145 5.52 -0.01 4.40
CA LEU A 145 5.33 0.83 5.57
C LEU A 145 6.66 1.29 6.19
N THR A 146 7.67 0.42 6.22
CA THR A 146 9.01 0.79 6.71
C THR A 146 9.64 1.86 5.81
N LEU A 147 9.53 1.72 4.50
CA LEU A 147 9.99 2.73 3.54
C LEU A 147 9.23 4.06 3.69
N LEU A 148 7.91 4.02 3.97
CA LEU A 148 7.13 5.21 4.33
C LEU A 148 7.71 5.92 5.55
N LEU A 149 7.97 5.16 6.63
CA LEU A 149 8.48 5.70 7.89
C LEU A 149 9.87 6.31 7.70
N LEU A 150 10.73 5.67 6.90
CA LEU A 150 12.04 6.20 6.55
C LEU A 150 11.91 7.51 5.74
N GLU A 151 10.97 7.59 4.78
CA GLU A 151 10.73 8.83 4.05
C GLU A 151 10.26 9.96 4.97
N ILE A 152 9.31 9.69 5.85
CA ILE A 152 8.80 10.67 6.83
C ILE A 152 9.95 11.16 7.70
N SER A 153 10.81 10.26 8.18
CA SER A 153 11.96 10.60 9.00
C SER A 153 12.95 11.53 8.27
N VAL A 154 13.23 11.24 6.99
CA VAL A 154 14.07 12.10 6.14
C VAL A 154 13.42 13.46 5.88
N ALA A 155 12.11 13.49 5.65
CA ALA A 155 11.36 14.73 5.46
C ALA A 155 11.40 15.61 6.71
N MET A 156 11.20 15.04 7.91
CA MET A 156 11.25 15.78 9.17
C MET A 156 12.66 16.25 9.53
N GLY A 157 13.69 15.42 9.30
CA GLY A 157 15.08 15.79 9.55
C GLY A 157 15.52 17.02 8.74
N SER A 158 15.01 17.18 7.51
CA SER A 158 15.30 18.35 6.67
C SER A 158 14.75 19.68 7.23
N VAL A 159 13.66 19.63 8.00
CA VAL A 159 13.05 20.82 8.60
C VAL A 159 13.86 21.28 9.81
N ARG A 160 14.27 20.36 10.69
CA ARG A 160 14.99 20.68 11.93
C ARG A 160 16.37 21.28 11.67
N VAL A 161 17.12 20.75 10.71
CA VAL A 161 18.44 21.30 10.33
C VAL A 161 18.31 22.71 9.75
N ARG A 162 17.23 23.00 9.00
CA ARG A 162 17.00 24.35 8.45
C ARG A 162 16.74 25.37 9.55
N THR A 163 16.04 25.01 10.63
CA THR A 163 15.76 25.91 11.75
C THR A 163 17.03 26.27 12.52
N GLU A 164 17.89 25.29 12.82
CA GLU A 164 19.16 25.53 13.53
C GLU A 164 20.11 26.43 12.72
N LEU A 165 20.18 26.25 11.39
CA LEU A 165 21.01 27.09 10.52
C LEU A 165 20.50 28.52 10.37
N LEU A 166 19.19 28.75 10.44
CA LEU A 166 18.63 30.10 10.41
C LEU A 166 18.91 30.84 11.72
N MET A 167 18.84 30.15 12.86
CA MET A 167 19.18 30.70 14.17
C MET A 167 20.67 31.08 14.27
N ASP A 168 21.61 30.20 13.87
CA ASP A 168 23.06 30.51 13.89
C ASP A 168 23.44 31.66 12.92
N ARG A 169 22.72 31.81 11.80
CA ARG A 169 22.94 32.95 10.89
C ARG A 169 22.46 34.28 11.48
N GLN A 170 21.30 34.30 12.14
CA GLN A 170 20.78 35.49 12.80
C GLN A 170 21.70 35.94 13.93
N ASP A 171 22.12 35.02 14.80
CA ASP A 171 23.07 35.31 15.89
C ASP A 171 24.41 35.90 15.38
N ARG A 172 24.89 35.41 14.23
CA ARG A 172 26.12 35.94 13.61
C ARG A 172 25.91 37.31 12.97
N GLN A 173 24.73 37.58 12.40
CA GLN A 173 24.41 38.89 11.84
C GLN A 173 24.24 39.93 12.95
N ASP A 174 23.57 39.60 14.05
CA ASP A 174 23.40 40.49 15.20
C ASP A 174 24.75 40.84 15.85
N ARG A 175 25.65 39.85 15.99
CA ARG A 175 27.03 40.08 16.47
C ARG A 175 27.87 40.97 15.55
N ARG A 176 27.59 40.97 14.24
CA ARG A 176 28.27 41.83 13.28
C ARG A 176 27.72 43.26 13.33
N GLN A 177 26.39 43.42 13.36
CA GLN A 177 25.75 44.73 13.48
C GLN A 177 26.08 45.44 14.79
N GLY A 178 26.15 44.70 15.91
CA GLY A 178 26.55 45.28 17.21
C GLY A 178 28.02 45.69 17.34
N LYS A 179 28.87 45.39 16.35
CA LYS A 179 30.27 45.87 16.29
C LYS A 179 30.45 47.11 15.42
N GLU A 180 29.43 47.49 14.65
CA GLU A 180 29.44 48.63 13.73
C GLU A 180 28.67 49.85 14.28
N ALA A 181 28.01 49.70 15.43
CA ALA A 181 27.38 50.76 16.22
C ALA A 181 28.30 51.19 17.37
#